data_AF-A0A502CCG1-F1
#
_entry.id   AF-A0A502CCG1-F1
#
_cell.length_a   1.000
_cell.length_b   1.000
_cell.length_c   1.000
_cell.angle_alpha   90.00
_cell.angle_beta   90.00
_cell.angle_gamma   90.00
#
_symmetry.space_group_name_H-M   'P 1'
#
loop_
_entity.id
_entity.type
_entity.pdbx_description
1 polymer ?
#
loop_
_entity_poly.entity_id
_entity_poly.type
_entity_poly.pdbx_seq_one_letter_code
_entity_poly.pdbx_strand_id
1 'polypeptide(L)'
;MVWRGLRRVTAAPDQPVGQRYTVVPLSVQPEGDDFLVGNADLEEFFQLPAEGVRILTMLRDGATLDAIAASFADRDEAPIDVADFVDSMIEVGFVYPGSDAPRMDERHAERVAAAPRDRRLVFRANRRVAAAIFSPAMLMAYVLIVGAAIACARLSRCAAAARRLRRRRPSRRDADPAADRVLGDDCVP
;
A
#
# COMPACT_ATOMS: atom_id res chain seq x y z
N MET A 1 0.08 -7.29 -21.94
CA MET A 1 0.75 -6.13 -22.56
C MET A 1 1.97 -6.66 -23.28
N VAL A 2 1.97 -6.50 -24.61
CA VAL A 2 2.86 -7.21 -25.53
C VAL A 2 4.06 -6.32 -25.83
N TRP A 3 5.25 -6.76 -25.40
CA TRP A 3 6.53 -6.18 -25.78
C TRP A 3 6.76 -6.47 -27.29
N ARG A 4 6.46 -5.47 -28.13
CA ARG A 4 6.73 -5.50 -29.58
C ARG A 4 7.31 -4.15 -29.98
N GLY A 5 8.61 -4.15 -30.27
CA GLY A 5 9.29 -2.97 -30.78
C GLY A 5 10.78 -3.23 -30.95
N LEU A 6 11.14 -4.10 -31.90
CA LEU A 6 12.49 -4.14 -32.46
C LEU A 6 12.91 -2.72 -32.87
N ARG A 7 13.80 -2.10 -32.09
CA ARG A 7 14.87 -1.28 -32.66
C ARG A 7 16.17 -1.95 -32.28
N ARG A 8 16.76 -2.67 -33.24
CA ARG A 8 18.22 -2.77 -33.32
C ARG A 8 18.71 -1.34 -33.50
N VAL A 9 18.92 -0.63 -32.39
CA VAL A 9 19.82 0.51 -32.38
C VAL A 9 21.19 -0.13 -32.47
N THR A 10 21.79 -0.07 -33.65
CA THR A 10 23.23 -0.28 -33.80
C THR A 10 23.94 0.46 -32.68
N ALA A 11 24.73 -0.26 -31.88
CA ALA A 11 25.63 0.29 -30.88
C ALA A 11 26.15 1.66 -31.37
N ALA A 12 25.77 2.73 -30.67
CA ALA A 12 26.31 4.04 -30.97
C ALA A 12 27.84 3.94 -30.84
N PRO A 13 28.62 4.22 -31.91
CA PRO A 13 30.06 3.95 -31.93
C PRO A 13 30.89 4.96 -31.13
N ASP A 14 30.30 5.64 -30.14
CA ASP A 14 30.92 6.77 -29.45
C ASP A 14 30.65 6.79 -27.94
N GLN A 15 30.36 5.64 -27.32
CA GLN A 15 30.50 5.54 -25.86
C GLN A 15 32.01 5.57 -25.55
N PRO A 16 32.53 6.60 -24.86
CA PRO A 16 33.95 6.68 -24.58
C PRO A 16 34.37 5.50 -23.71
N VAL A 17 35.29 4.70 -24.24
CA VAL A 17 35.88 3.54 -23.58
C VAL A 17 36.40 3.96 -22.20
N GLY A 18 35.97 3.28 -21.13
CA GLY A 18 36.31 3.65 -19.75
C GLY A 18 35.45 4.77 -19.12
N GLN A 19 34.30 5.13 -19.70
CA GLN A 19 33.38 6.06 -19.07
C GLN A 19 32.86 5.50 -17.73
N ARG A 20 33.00 6.32 -16.68
CA ARG A 20 32.39 6.05 -15.37
C ARG A 20 31.00 6.65 -15.35
N TYR A 21 30.11 5.99 -14.63
CA TYR A 21 28.75 6.45 -14.43
C TYR A 21 28.53 6.74 -12.95
N THR A 22 27.66 7.70 -12.67
CA THR A 22 27.20 8.01 -11.32
C THR A 22 25.77 7.52 -11.19
N VAL A 23 25.51 6.70 -10.18
CA VAL A 23 24.19 6.13 -9.90
C VAL A 23 23.53 6.94 -8.80
N VAL A 24 22.27 7.32 -9.03
CA VAL A 24 21.41 7.97 -8.03
C VAL A 24 21.19 7.02 -6.84
N PRO A 25 20.94 7.49 -5.61
CA PRO A 25 20.51 6.61 -4.52
C PRO A 25 19.21 5.86 -4.89
N LEU A 26 19.32 4.55 -5.12
CA LEU A 26 18.20 3.66 -5.42
C LEU A 26 17.89 2.76 -4.21
N SER A 27 16.60 2.56 -3.96
CA SER A 27 16.09 1.53 -3.05
C SER A 27 15.90 0.23 -3.83
N VAL A 28 16.42 -0.87 -3.29
CA VAL A 28 16.28 -2.22 -3.86
C VAL A 28 15.51 -3.08 -2.87
N GLN A 29 14.41 -3.68 -3.33
CA GLN A 29 13.59 -4.57 -2.53
C GLN A 29 13.35 -5.89 -3.30
N PRO A 30 13.60 -7.06 -2.69
CA PRO A 30 13.28 -8.34 -3.34
C PRO A 30 11.76 -8.52 -3.47
N GLU A 31 11.31 -8.92 -4.66
CA GLU A 31 9.90 -9.18 -4.98
C GLU A 31 9.79 -10.51 -5.75
N GLY A 32 9.64 -11.61 -5.02
CA GLY A 32 9.62 -12.95 -5.62
C GLY A 32 11.00 -13.35 -6.15
N ASP A 33 11.06 -13.67 -7.45
CA ASP A 33 12.30 -14.02 -8.16
C ASP A 33 13.00 -12.80 -8.78
N ASP A 34 12.34 -11.64 -8.76
CA ASP A 34 12.83 -10.37 -9.30
C ASP A 34 13.09 -9.35 -8.17
N PHE A 35 13.66 -8.21 -8.55
CA PHE A 35 13.96 -7.11 -7.64
C PHE A 35 13.26 -5.83 -8.08
N LEU A 36 12.50 -5.23 -7.15
CA LEU A 36 11.94 -3.90 -7.34
C LEU A 36 13.02 -2.86 -7.02
N VAL A 37 13.43 -2.11 -8.03
CA VAL A 37 14.42 -1.04 -7.92
C VAL A 37 13.77 0.28 -8.24
N GLY A 38 13.96 1.28 -7.38
CA GLY A 38 13.40 2.61 -7.65
C GLY A 38 13.94 3.69 -6.73
N ASN A 39 13.57 4.92 -7.04
CA ASN A 39 13.85 6.06 -6.20
C ASN A 39 12.52 6.62 -5.67
N ALA A 40 12.36 6.61 -4.34
CA ALA A 40 11.16 7.13 -3.69
C ALA A 40 10.94 8.62 -3.95
N ASP A 41 12.01 9.39 -4.15
CA ASP A 41 11.94 10.83 -4.44
C ASP A 41 11.49 11.11 -5.88
N LEU A 42 11.75 10.18 -6.81
CA LEU A 42 11.30 10.27 -8.21
C LEU A 42 9.95 9.57 -8.45
N GLU A 43 9.46 8.80 -7.48
CA GLU A 43 8.28 7.92 -7.59
C GLU A 43 8.35 6.92 -8.76
N GLU A 44 9.56 6.62 -9.22
CA GLU A 44 9.81 5.68 -10.32
C GLU A 44 10.36 4.36 -9.78
N PHE A 45 9.69 3.27 -10.15
CA PHE A 45 10.01 1.91 -9.71
C PHE A 45 9.93 0.94 -10.89
N PHE A 46 10.96 0.11 -11.03
CA PHE A 46 11.10 -0.88 -12.10
C PHE A 46 11.44 -2.23 -11.50
N GLN A 47 10.86 -3.29 -12.06
CA GLN A 47 11.25 -4.67 -11.74
C GLN A 47 12.43 -5.05 -12.62
N LEU A 48 13.51 -5.47 -11.97
CA LEU A 48 14.75 -5.89 -12.61
C LEU A 48 15.09 -7.31 -12.19
N PRO A 49 15.63 -8.13 -13.11
CA PRO A 49 16.19 -9.42 -12.75
C PRO A 49 17.43 -9.23 -11.87
N ALA A 50 17.86 -10.31 -11.21
CA ALA A 50 19.02 -10.31 -10.32
C ALA A 50 20.30 -9.77 -10.98
N GLU A 51 20.47 -10.04 -12.27
CA GLU A 51 21.59 -9.61 -13.10
C GLU A 51 21.60 -8.08 -13.26
N GLY A 52 20.43 -7.46 -13.48
CA GLY A 52 20.30 -6.00 -13.62
C GLY A 52 20.68 -5.27 -12.34
N VAL A 53 20.28 -5.79 -11.17
CA VAL A 53 20.70 -5.26 -9.86
C VAL A 53 22.20 -5.37 -9.68
N ARG A 54 22.81 -6.47 -10.14
CA ARG A 54 24.27 -6.65 -10.06
C ARG A 54 25.01 -5.64 -10.94
N ILE A 55 24.52 -5.37 -12.15
CA ILE A 55 25.06 -4.31 -13.03
C ILE A 55 24.97 -2.94 -12.32
N LEU A 56 23.81 -2.58 -11.77
CA LEU A 56 23.63 -1.32 -11.03
C LEU A 56 24.56 -1.21 -9.82
N THR A 57 24.79 -2.32 -9.10
CA THR A 57 25.71 -2.37 -7.97
C THR A 57 27.14 -2.10 -8.42
N MET A 58 27.60 -2.75 -9.50
CA MET A 58 28.95 -2.53 -10.04
C MET A 58 29.13 -1.10 -10.57
N LEU A 59 28.12 -0.52 -11.22
CA LEU A 59 28.15 0.89 -11.65
C LEU A 59 28.26 1.84 -10.45
N ARG A 60 27.52 1.56 -9.37
CA ARG A 60 27.58 2.35 -8.13
C ARG A 60 28.97 2.27 -7.48
N ASP A 61 29.63 1.13 -7.57
CA ASP A 61 31.00 0.93 -7.08
C ASP A 61 32.06 1.58 -8.01
N GLY A 62 31.63 2.22 -9.10
CA GLY A 62 32.48 2.94 -10.04
C GLY A 62 33.12 2.07 -11.13
N ALA A 63 32.62 0.85 -11.34
CA ALA A 63 33.06 0.01 -12.45
C ALA A 63 32.69 0.63 -13.80
N THR A 64 33.55 0.41 -14.80
CA THR A 64 33.29 0.83 -16.18
C THR A 64 32.40 -0.19 -16.89
N LEU A 65 31.71 0.24 -17.95
CA LEU A 65 30.88 -0.65 -18.79
C LEU A 65 31.66 -1.86 -19.29
N ASP A 66 32.90 -1.66 -19.75
CA ASP A 66 33.75 -2.75 -20.27
C ASP A 66 34.06 -3.80 -19.20
N ALA A 67 34.34 -3.36 -17.97
CA ALA A 67 34.62 -4.26 -16.86
C ALA A 67 33.39 -5.07 -16.46
N ILE A 68 32.22 -4.44 -16.51
CA ILE A 68 30.94 -5.10 -16.25
C ILE A 68 30.68 -6.11 -17.37
N ALA A 69 30.71 -5.70 -18.64
CA ALA A 69 30.50 -6.59 -19.78
C ALA A 69 31.43 -7.82 -19.73
N ALA A 70 32.71 -7.64 -19.41
CA ALA A 70 33.66 -8.73 -19.24
C ALA A 70 33.27 -9.70 -18.12
N SER A 71 32.69 -9.22 -17.01
CA SER A 71 32.25 -10.06 -15.89
C SER A 71 31.00 -10.89 -16.18
N PHE A 72 30.22 -10.50 -17.19
CA PHE A 72 29.01 -11.22 -17.64
C PHE A 72 29.24 -12.04 -18.91
N ALA A 73 30.33 -11.81 -19.65
CA ALA A 73 30.65 -12.52 -20.89
C ALA A 73 30.85 -14.04 -20.74
N ASP A 74 31.16 -14.50 -19.53
CA ASP A 74 31.50 -15.91 -19.23
C ASP A 74 30.30 -16.69 -18.63
N ARG A 75 29.08 -16.12 -18.65
CA ARG A 75 27.87 -16.74 -18.08
C ARG A 75 26.93 -17.19 -19.19
N ASP A 76 26.54 -18.46 -19.15
CA ASP A 76 25.68 -19.13 -20.14
C ASP A 76 24.20 -18.68 -20.12
N GLU A 77 23.79 -17.89 -19.13
CA GLU A 77 22.42 -17.40 -19.00
C GLU A 77 22.24 -16.13 -19.83
N ALA A 78 21.16 -16.11 -20.63
CA ALA A 78 20.82 -15.11 -21.65
C ALA A 78 21.55 -13.76 -21.52
N PRO A 79 22.39 -13.37 -22.50
CA PRO A 79 23.24 -12.19 -22.38
C PRO A 79 22.36 -10.94 -22.32
N ILE A 80 22.28 -10.33 -21.14
CA ILE A 80 21.77 -8.96 -21.01
C ILE A 80 22.78 -8.05 -21.68
N ASP A 81 22.34 -7.30 -22.68
CA ASP A 81 23.15 -6.25 -23.28
C ASP A 81 23.34 -5.12 -22.25
N VAL A 82 24.54 -5.09 -21.66
CA VAL A 82 24.89 -4.12 -20.61
C VAL A 82 24.81 -2.69 -21.13
N ALA A 83 25.14 -2.46 -22.41
CA ALA A 83 25.11 -1.12 -22.98
C ALA A 83 23.67 -0.64 -23.16
N ASP A 84 22.79 -1.49 -23.70
CA ASP A 84 21.36 -1.18 -23.89
C ASP A 84 20.64 -1.00 -22.54
N PHE A 85 21.00 -1.83 -21.54
CA PHE A 85 20.49 -1.69 -20.19
C PHE A 85 20.88 -0.36 -19.56
N VAL A 86 22.15 0.05 -19.67
CA VAL A 86 22.60 1.32 -19.10
C VAL A 86 21.98 2.52 -19.83
N ASP A 87 21.78 2.44 -21.14
CA ASP A 87 21.08 3.49 -21.89
C ASP A 87 19.64 3.67 -21.39
N SER A 88 18.94 2.56 -21.15
CA SER A 88 17.60 2.58 -20.52
C SER A 88 17.62 3.23 -19.14
N MET A 89 18.64 2.95 -18.32
CA MET A 89 18.78 3.56 -16.98
C MET A 89 19.14 5.06 -17.03
N ILE A 90 19.80 5.51 -18.10
CA ILE A 90 20.06 6.94 -18.35
C ILE A 90 18.77 7.66 -18.76
N GLU A 91 17.95 7.03 -19.61
CA GLU A 91 16.66 7.59 -20.04
C GLU A 91 15.70 7.79 -18.86
N VAL A 92 15.63 6.78 -17.98
CA VAL A 92 14.88 6.84 -16.71
C VAL A 92 15.49 7.90 -15.77
N GLY A 93 16.81 8.12 -15.83
CA GLY A 93 17.52 9.08 -14.98
C GLY A 93 18.01 8.48 -13.67
N PHE A 94 18.20 7.17 -13.62
CA PHE A 94 18.83 6.47 -12.51
C PHE A 94 20.35 6.51 -12.57
N VAL A 95 20.90 6.66 -13.78
CA VAL A 95 22.33 6.66 -14.05
C VAL A 95 22.67 7.89 -14.89
N TYR A 96 23.80 8.53 -14.58
CA TYR A 96 24.32 9.66 -15.34
C TYR A 96 25.77 9.43 -15.75
N PRO A 97 26.20 9.93 -16.92
CA PRO A 97 27.62 9.93 -17.28
C PRO A 97 28.42 10.73 -16.25
N GLY A 98 29.57 10.22 -15.81
CA GLY A 98 30.38 10.85 -14.75
C GLY A 98 30.88 12.26 -15.08
N SER A 99 30.93 12.63 -16.37
CA SER A 99 31.21 14.00 -16.81
C SER A 99 30.14 15.02 -16.42
N ASP A 100 28.91 14.55 -16.16
CA ASP A 100 27.76 15.37 -15.78
C ASP A 100 27.44 15.27 -14.29
N ALA A 101 28.31 14.68 -13.46
CA ALA A 101 28.09 14.55 -12.01
C ALA A 101 27.71 15.87 -11.30
N PRO A 102 28.33 17.05 -11.60
CA PRO A 102 27.90 18.31 -10.98
C PRO A 102 26.50 18.77 -11.42
N ARG A 103 26.08 18.42 -12.64
CA ARG A 103 24.74 18.72 -13.17
C ARG A 103 23.71 17.68 -12.77
N MET A 104 24.15 16.52 -12.28
CA MET A 104 23.28 15.44 -11.85
C MET A 104 22.50 15.85 -10.60
N ASP A 105 23.14 16.45 -9.60
CA ASP A 105 22.45 16.95 -8.41
C ASP A 105 21.37 17.99 -8.78
N GLU A 106 21.68 18.89 -9.72
CA GLU A 106 20.74 19.91 -10.20
C GLU A 106 19.57 19.30 -10.99
N ARG A 107 19.85 18.42 -11.97
CA ARG A 107 18.83 17.73 -12.78
C ARG A 107 17.97 16.80 -11.94
N HIS A 108 18.59 16.11 -10.98
CA HIS A 108 17.89 15.24 -10.05
C HIS A 108 16.99 16.07 -9.14
N ALA A 109 17.49 17.17 -8.56
CA ALA A 109 16.67 18.08 -7.76
C ALA A 109 15.52 18.70 -8.56
N GLU A 110 15.74 19.09 -9.81
CA GLU A 110 14.70 19.60 -10.70
C GLU A 110 13.63 18.53 -10.98
N ARG A 111 14.03 17.29 -11.29
CA ARG A 111 13.11 16.17 -11.50
C ARG A 111 12.33 15.81 -10.25
N VAL A 112 12.98 15.73 -9.08
CA VAL A 112 12.32 15.52 -7.78
C VAL A 112 11.36 16.66 -7.47
N ALA A 113 11.68 17.90 -7.85
CA ALA A 113 10.77 19.04 -7.69
C ALA A 113 9.58 18.99 -8.65
N ALA A 114 9.77 18.46 -9.85
CA ALA A 114 8.73 18.30 -10.87
C ALA A 114 7.87 17.04 -10.68
N ALA A 115 8.39 16.02 -9.98
CA ALA A 115 7.68 14.79 -9.69
C ALA A 115 6.39 15.10 -8.90
N PRO A 116 5.27 14.42 -9.20
CA PRO A 116 4.07 14.52 -8.38
C PRO A 116 4.45 14.18 -6.95
N ARG A 117 4.26 15.09 -5.99
CA ARG A 117 4.51 14.76 -4.59
C ARG A 117 3.32 13.95 -4.08
N ASP A 118 3.46 12.62 -3.99
CA ASP A 118 2.52 11.83 -3.20
C ASP A 118 2.63 12.30 -1.75
N ARG A 119 1.62 13.06 -1.31
CA ARG A 119 1.47 13.51 0.08
C ARG A 119 1.02 12.36 0.98
N ARG A 120 1.47 11.13 0.71
CA ARG A 120 1.40 10.06 1.70
C ARG A 120 2.23 10.52 2.89
N LEU A 121 1.50 10.99 3.90
CA LEU A 121 2.00 11.19 5.24
C LEU A 121 2.46 9.82 5.73
N VAL A 122 3.71 9.47 5.42
CA VAL A 122 4.40 8.35 6.03
C VAL A 122 4.54 8.70 7.50
N PHE A 123 3.55 8.31 8.28
CA PHE A 123 3.67 8.27 9.71
C PHE A 123 4.86 7.37 10.00
N ARG A 124 5.99 7.97 10.37
CA ARG A 124 7.04 7.30 11.13
C ARG A 124 6.43 6.90 12.47
N ALA A 125 5.56 5.91 12.44
CA ALA A 125 4.91 5.35 13.59
C ALA A 125 6.01 4.71 14.42
N ASN A 126 6.39 5.39 15.50
CA ASN A 126 7.36 4.90 16.45
C ASN A 126 7.00 3.45 16.81
N ARG A 127 7.92 2.51 16.54
CA ARG A 127 7.70 1.07 16.70
C ARG A 127 7.17 0.71 18.10
N ARG A 128 7.52 1.50 19.12
CA ARG A 128 7.00 1.36 20.49
C ARG A 128 5.52 1.70 20.62
N VAL A 129 5.04 2.73 19.92
CA VAL A 129 3.62 3.14 19.92
C VAL A 129 2.80 2.13 19.12
N ALA A 130 3.29 1.68 17.96
CA ALA A 130 2.65 0.61 17.20
C ALA A 130 2.53 -0.66 18.06
N ALA A 131 3.61 -1.08 18.73
CA ALA A 131 3.58 -2.25 19.62
C ALA A 131 2.60 -2.08 20.80
N ALA A 132 2.42 -0.87 21.34
CA ALA A 132 1.47 -0.61 22.41
C ALA A 132 0.01 -0.72 21.93
N ILE A 133 -0.29 -0.19 20.74
CA ILE A 133 -1.63 -0.27 20.13
C ILE A 133 -1.98 -1.71 19.76
N PHE A 134 -1.01 -2.49 19.26
CA PHE A 134 -1.18 -3.92 18.96
C PHE A 134 -0.90 -4.84 20.16
N SER A 135 -0.85 -4.30 21.38
CA SER A 135 -0.61 -5.12 22.57
C SER A 135 -1.85 -5.97 22.92
N PRO A 136 -1.66 -7.15 23.55
CA PRO A 136 -2.77 -7.99 24.03
C PRO A 136 -3.71 -7.24 24.97
N ALA A 137 -3.19 -6.28 25.74
CA ALA A 137 -3.96 -5.45 26.66
C ALA A 137 -4.96 -4.55 25.91
N MET A 138 -4.55 -3.96 24.79
CA MET A 138 -5.43 -3.13 23.97
C MET A 138 -6.51 -3.98 23.28
N LEU A 139 -6.15 -5.17 22.84
CA LEU A 139 -7.08 -6.15 22.28
C LEU A 139 -8.15 -6.55 23.32
N MET A 140 -7.74 -6.71 24.58
CA MET A 140 -8.67 -6.97 25.68
C MET A 140 -9.62 -5.80 25.95
N ALA A 141 -9.11 -4.56 25.91
CA ALA A 141 -9.95 -3.37 26.04
C ALA A 141 -11.01 -3.31 24.93
N TYR A 142 -10.63 -3.61 23.68
CA TYR A 142 -11.58 -3.68 22.55
C TYR A 142 -12.65 -4.76 22.76
N VAL A 143 -12.27 -5.97 23.15
CA VAL A 143 -13.21 -7.06 23.42
C VAL A 143 -14.18 -6.68 24.54
N LEU A 144 -13.69 -6.00 25.58
CA LEU A 144 -14.53 -5.55 26.69
C LEU A 144 -15.53 -4.47 26.27
N ILE A 145 -15.10 -3.50 25.46
CA ILE A 145 -15.99 -2.46 24.90
C ILE A 145 -17.08 -3.10 24.02
N VAL A 146 -16.69 -3.99 23.11
CA VAL A 146 -17.64 -4.70 22.23
C VAL A 146 -18.58 -5.58 23.05
N GLY A 147 -18.07 -6.30 24.04
CA GLY A 147 -18.88 -7.12 24.95
C GLY A 147 -19.88 -6.29 25.75
N ALA A 148 -19.46 -5.15 26.29
CA ALA A 148 -20.33 -4.22 27.02
C ALA A 148 -21.42 -3.64 26.12
N ALA A 149 -21.08 -3.27 24.88
CA ALA A 149 -22.04 -2.78 23.90
C ALA A 149 -23.10 -3.84 23.56
N ILE A 150 -22.68 -5.10 23.34
CA ILE A 150 -23.59 -6.22 23.09
C ILE A 150 -24.49 -6.48 24.29
N ALA A 151 -23.95 -6.50 25.51
CA ALA A 151 -24.71 -6.69 26.73
C ALA A 151 -25.77 -5.59 26.91
N CYS A 152 -25.39 -4.33 26.68
CA CYS A 152 -26.30 -3.19 26.77
C CYS A 152 -27.41 -3.27 25.70
N ALA A 153 -27.07 -3.67 24.46
CA ALA A 153 -28.04 -3.89 23.39
C ALA A 153 -28.99 -5.07 23.65
N ARG A 154 -28.57 -6.08 24.42
CA ARG A 154 -29.43 -7.19 24.85
C ARG A 154 -30.38 -6.74 25.96
N LEU A 155 -29.86 -6.02 26.97
CA LEU A 155 -30.68 -5.46 28.05
C LEU A 155 -31.77 -4.52 27.53
N SER A 156 -31.43 -3.63 26.60
CA SER A 156 -32.38 -2.67 26.04
C SER A 156 -33.51 -3.36 25.27
N ARG A 157 -33.21 -4.45 24.55
CA ARG A 157 -34.22 -5.30 23.88
C ARG A 157 -35.13 -6.01 24.87
N CYS A 158 -34.59 -6.57 25.95
CA CYS A 158 -35.38 -7.18 27.02
C CYS A 158 -36.30 -6.16 27.71
N ALA A 159 -35.78 -4.97 28.03
CA ALA A 159 -36.55 -3.89 28.63
C ALA A 159 -37.63 -3.33 27.69
N ALA A 160 -37.39 -3.32 26.38
CA ALA A 160 -38.39 -2.95 25.38
C ALA A 160 -39.49 -4.01 25.23
N ALA A 161 -39.14 -5.31 25.28
CA ALA A 161 -40.10 -6.41 25.23
C ALA A 161 -41.04 -6.43 26.46
N ALA A 162 -40.49 -6.24 27.66
CA ALA A 162 -41.27 -6.18 28.90
C ALA A 162 -42.28 -5.01 28.91
N ARG A 163 -41.92 -3.86 28.34
CA ARG A 163 -42.82 -2.69 28.22
C ARG A 163 -43.98 -2.93 27.25
N ARG A 164 -43.77 -3.69 26.16
CA ARG A 164 -44.86 -4.06 25.22
C ARG A 164 -45.90 -4.98 25.88
N LEU A 165 -45.45 -5.91 26.72
CA LEU A 165 -46.36 -6.80 27.46
C LEU A 165 -47.19 -6.05 28.50
N ARG A 166 -46.63 -5.04 29.19
CA ARG A 166 -47.40 -4.20 30.13
C ARG A 166 -48.49 -3.36 29.45
N ARG A 167 -48.28 -2.90 28.21
CA ARG A 167 -49.30 -2.16 27.44
C ARG A 167 -50.42 -3.04 26.90
N ARG A 168 -50.19 -4.36 26.76
CA ARG A 168 -51.19 -5.32 26.29
C ARG A 168 -52.07 -5.90 27.38
N ARG A 169 -51.94 -5.50 28.65
CA ARG A 169 -52.93 -5.86 29.67
C ARG A 169 -54.27 -5.23 29.26
N PRO A 170 -55.26 -6.00 28.82
CA PRO A 170 -56.55 -5.46 28.47
C PRO A 170 -57.12 -4.81 29.72
N SER A 171 -57.55 -3.56 29.55
CA SER A 171 -58.34 -2.83 30.52
C SER A 171 -59.47 -3.76 31.00
N ARG A 172 -59.44 -4.18 32.27
CA ARG A 172 -60.49 -4.97 32.93
C ARG A 172 -61.84 -4.23 33.00
N ARG A 173 -61.94 -3.07 32.33
CA ARG A 173 -63.13 -2.22 32.19
C ARG A 173 -64.00 -2.57 30.98
N ASP A 174 -63.57 -3.50 30.12
CA ASP A 174 -64.43 -4.11 29.09
C ASP A 174 -65.16 -5.36 29.59
N ALA A 175 -65.19 -5.58 30.92
CA ALA A 175 -66.09 -6.53 31.54
C ALA A 175 -67.53 -5.97 31.46
N ASP A 176 -68.14 -6.24 30.32
CA ASP A 176 -69.56 -6.58 30.12
C ASP A 176 -70.63 -5.67 30.77
N PRO A 177 -71.17 -4.68 30.04
CA PRO A 177 -72.37 -3.95 30.45
C PRO A 177 -73.68 -4.74 30.23
N ALA A 178 -73.65 -6.04 29.88
CA ALA A 178 -74.87 -6.81 29.61
C ALA A 178 -75.60 -7.36 30.86
N ALA A 179 -75.10 -7.12 32.08
CA ALA A 179 -75.73 -7.66 33.29
C ALA A 179 -76.85 -6.80 33.90
N ASP A 180 -77.15 -5.61 33.37
CA ASP A 180 -78.04 -4.63 34.04
C ASP A 180 -79.40 -4.41 33.35
N ARG A 181 -79.90 -5.37 32.55
CA ARG A 181 -81.16 -5.23 31.78
C ARG A 181 -82.31 -6.15 32.17
N VAL A 182 -82.26 -6.83 33.31
CA VAL A 182 -83.39 -7.69 33.74
C VAL A 182 -83.75 -7.36 35.18
N LEU A 183 -84.60 -6.35 35.39
CA LEU A 183 -85.50 -6.20 36.56
C LEU A 183 -86.22 -4.85 36.45
N GLY A 184 -87.47 -4.85 35.98
CA GLY A 184 -88.31 -3.65 36.05
C GLY A 184 -89.48 -3.57 35.08
N ASP A 185 -90.15 -4.68 34.78
CA ASP A 185 -91.53 -4.65 34.26
C ASP A 185 -92.39 -5.42 35.26
N ASP A 186 -92.99 -4.72 36.21
CA ASP A 186 -94.11 -5.23 37.01
C ASP A 186 -94.99 -4.05 37.47
N CYS A 187 -96.24 -4.11 37.00
CA CYS A 187 -97.49 -3.64 37.60
C CYS A 187 -97.63 -2.15 37.98
N VAL A 188 -98.72 -1.50 37.57
CA VAL A 188 -99.97 -1.26 38.35
C VAL A 188 -101.04 -0.64 37.39
N PRO A 189 -102.31 -0.41 37.82
CA PRO A 189 -103.49 -1.27 37.74
C PRO A 189 -104.46 -0.95 36.58
#